data_AF-A0A392SCG7-F1
#
_entry.id   AF-A0A392SCG7-F1
#
_cell.length_a   1.000
_cell.length_b   1.000
_cell.length_c   1.000
_cell.angle_alpha   90.00
_cell.angle_beta   90.00
_cell.angle_gamma   90.00
#
_symmetry.space_group_name_H-M   'P 1'
#
loop_
_entity.id
_entity.type
_entity.pdbx_description
1 polymer ?
#
loop_
_entity_poly.entity_id
_entity_poly.type
_entity_poly.pdbx_seq_one_letter_code
_entity_poly.pdbx_strand_id
1 'polypeptide(L)'
;AANEKAEAEKVLHIKRAEGDAESKYLAGLGIARQRQAIVDGLRDSVLAFAENVPGTSSKDVMDMVLVTQYFDTLKEIGASSKSNSVFVPHGPGAVKDIASQVRDGLL
;
A
#
# COMPACT_ATOMS: atom_id res chain seq x y z
N ALA A 1 28.32 5.23 44.58
CA ALA A 1 27.78 3.86 44.48
C ALA A 1 26.26 3.80 44.22
N ALA A 2 25.37 4.06 45.19
CA ALA A 2 23.92 3.94 44.97
C ALA A 2 23.34 4.98 44.00
N ASN A 3 23.74 6.25 44.14
CA ASN A 3 23.34 7.31 43.19
C ASN A 3 23.85 7.07 41.78
N GLU A 4 25.11 6.64 41.62
CA GLU A 4 25.69 6.35 40.31
C GLU A 4 25.01 5.17 39.61
N LYS A 5 24.57 4.15 40.37
CA LYS A 5 23.76 3.06 39.81
C LYS A 5 22.39 3.53 39.32
N ALA A 6 21.70 4.35 40.11
CA ALA A 6 20.40 4.90 39.73
C ALA A 6 20.49 5.83 38.51
N GLU A 7 21.58 6.60 38.41
CA GLU A 7 21.84 7.49 37.28
C GLU A 7 22.16 6.70 36.01
N ALA A 8 22.94 5.61 36.12
CA ALA A 8 23.20 4.70 35.01
C ALA A 8 21.92 4.00 34.50
N GLU A 9 21.05 3.55 35.40
CA GLU A 9 19.76 2.95 35.03
C GLU A 9 18.84 3.94 34.30
N LYS A 10 18.80 5.20 34.77
CA LYS A 10 18.05 6.27 34.10
C LYS A 10 18.57 6.51 32.67
N VAL A 11 19.89 6.58 32.50
CA VAL A 11 20.50 6.78 31.17
C VAL A 11 20.20 5.61 30.24
N LEU A 12 20.29 4.37 30.72
CA LEU A 12 19.93 3.18 29.94
C LEU A 12 18.46 3.22 29.50
N HIS A 13 17.56 3.62 30.39
CA HIS A 13 16.14 3.68 30.10
C HIS A 13 15.80 4.77 29.07
N ILE A 14 16.43 5.94 29.17
CA ILE A 14 16.28 7.03 28.19
C ILE A 14 16.83 6.61 26.83
N LYS A 15 18.03 6.04 26.79
CA LYS A 15 18.66 5.59 25.54
C LYS A 15 17.86 4.51 24.83
N ARG A 16 17.24 3.61 25.60
CA ARG A 16 16.32 2.60 25.04
C ARG A 16 15.08 3.25 24.43
N ALA A 17 14.47 4.20 25.13
CA ALA A 17 13.31 4.92 24.62
C ALA A 17 13.62 5.76 23.36
N GLU A 18 14.79 6.40 23.32
CA GLU A 18 15.29 7.11 22.14
C GLU A 18 15.49 6.17 20.95
N GLY A 19 16.11 5.00 21.16
CA GLY A 19 16.30 4.00 20.11
C GLY A 19 14.98 3.43 19.57
N ASP A 20 14.01 3.17 20.45
CA ASP A 20 12.68 2.70 20.04
C ASP A 20 11.93 3.78 19.23
N ALA A 21 12.07 5.06 19.59
CA ALA A 21 11.48 6.17 18.86
C ALA A 21 12.14 6.36 17.48
N GLU A 22 13.46 6.32 17.42
CA GLU A 22 14.22 6.43 16.17
C GLU A 22 13.94 5.25 15.23
N SER A 23 13.86 4.03 15.75
CA SER A 23 13.49 2.84 14.97
C SER A 23 12.12 2.99 14.32
N LYS A 24 11.11 3.43 15.08
CA LYS A 24 9.75 3.69 14.54
C LYS A 24 9.75 4.80 13.50
N TYR A 25 10.50 5.88 13.73
CA TYR A 25 10.63 6.97 12.78
C TYR A 25 11.25 6.50 11.46
N LEU A 26 12.37 5.76 11.52
CA LEU A 26 13.04 5.20 10.35
C LEU A 26 12.16 4.20 9.61
N ALA A 27 11.40 3.36 10.32
CA ALA A 27 10.43 2.46 9.72
C ALA A 27 9.32 3.23 8.98
N GLY A 28 8.76 4.27 9.60
CA GLY A 28 7.77 5.14 8.95
C GLY A 28 8.31 5.85 7.71
N LEU A 29 9.55 6.36 7.79
CA LEU A 29 10.25 6.97 6.66
C LEU A 29 10.50 5.96 5.53
N GLY A 30 10.87 4.72 5.87
CA GLY A 30 11.05 3.63 4.92
C GLY A 30 9.76 3.31 4.17
N ILE A 31 8.64 3.18 4.89
CA ILE A 31 7.32 2.95 4.29
C ILE A 31 6.92 4.11 3.38
N ALA A 32 7.14 5.36 3.82
CA ALA A 32 6.82 6.53 3.01
C ALA A 32 7.64 6.57 1.71
N ARG A 33 8.95 6.30 1.79
CA ARG A 33 9.83 6.23 0.62
C ARG A 33 9.46 5.08 -0.32
N GLN A 34 9.11 3.91 0.23
CA GLN A 34 8.63 2.79 -0.57
C GLN A 34 7.34 3.16 -1.30
N ARG A 35 6.37 3.79 -0.62
CA ARG A 35 5.12 4.26 -1.24
C ARG A 35 5.39 5.27 -2.35
N GLN A 36 6.31 6.22 -2.13
CA GLN A 36 6.72 7.18 -3.14
C GLN A 36 7.29 6.48 -4.38
N ALA A 37 8.22 5.55 -4.19
CA ALA A 37 8.83 4.80 -5.29
C ALA A 37 7.80 3.95 -6.08
N ILE A 38 6.80 3.39 -5.39
CA ILE A 38 5.69 2.66 -6.04
C ILE A 38 4.87 3.61 -6.93
N VAL A 39 4.51 4.79 -6.41
CA VAL A 39 3.71 5.79 -7.16
C VAL A 39 4.49 6.29 -8.37
N ASP A 40 5.77 6.61 -8.19
CA ASP A 40 6.63 7.08 -9.28
C ASP A 40 6.80 6.01 -10.35
N GLY A 41 7.08 4.76 -9.97
CA GLY A 41 7.19 3.64 -10.92
C GLY A 41 5.88 3.35 -11.66
N LEU A 42 4.72 3.46 -10.99
CA LEU A 42 3.42 3.30 -11.64
C LEU A 42 3.16 4.42 -12.64
N ARG A 43 3.48 5.67 -12.30
CA ARG A 43 3.37 6.82 -13.20
C ARG A 43 4.20 6.61 -14.46
N ASP A 44 5.46 6.23 -14.30
CA ASP A 44 6.36 5.98 -15.43
C ASP A 44 5.85 4.84 -16.30
N SER A 45 5.34 3.76 -15.69
CA SER A 45 4.75 2.63 -16.41
C SER A 45 3.51 3.03 -17.22
N VAL A 46 2.63 3.87 -16.65
CA VAL A 46 1.42 4.35 -17.33
C VAL A 46 1.76 5.28 -18.49
N LEU A 47 2.73 6.18 -18.31
CA LEU A 47 3.20 7.07 -19.38
C LEU A 47 3.83 6.27 -20.53
N ALA A 48 4.74 5.35 -20.20
CA ALA A 48 5.39 4.50 -21.20
C ALA A 48 4.37 3.66 -21.98
N PHE A 49 3.36 3.10 -21.32
CA PHE A 49 2.34 2.29 -22.00
C PHE A 49 1.46 3.14 -22.93
N ALA A 50 1.03 4.33 -22.46
CA ALA A 50 0.22 5.23 -23.27
C ALA A 50 0.97 5.75 -24.51
N GLU A 51 2.28 5.98 -24.41
CA GLU A 51 3.12 6.40 -25.54
C GLU A 51 3.32 5.28 -26.57
N ASN A 52 3.49 4.03 -26.11
CA ASN A 52 3.83 2.90 -26.98
C ASN A 52 2.61 2.20 -27.61
N VAL A 53 1.40 2.44 -27.10
CA VAL A 53 0.17 1.83 -27.61
C VAL A 53 -0.73 2.92 -28.22
N PRO A 54 -0.80 3.02 -29.57
CA PRO A 54 -1.60 4.03 -30.24
C PRO A 54 -3.09 3.92 -29.90
N GLY A 55 -3.71 5.04 -29.52
CA GLY A 55 -5.14 5.13 -29.25
C GLY A 55 -5.55 4.83 -27.81
N THR A 56 -4.62 4.48 -26.93
CA THR A 56 -4.88 4.31 -25.49
C THR A 56 -4.55 5.57 -24.70
N SER A 57 -5.45 5.96 -23.80
CA SER A 57 -5.21 7.03 -22.84
C SER A 57 -4.64 6.48 -21.53
N SER A 58 -3.99 7.33 -20.73
CA SER A 58 -3.57 6.95 -19.36
C SER A 58 -4.72 6.45 -18.49
N LYS A 59 -5.96 6.88 -18.77
CA LYS A 59 -7.16 6.39 -18.10
C LYS A 59 -7.44 4.92 -18.44
N ASP A 60 -7.30 4.54 -19.70
CA ASP A 60 -7.54 3.15 -20.14
C ASP A 60 -6.51 2.19 -19.54
N VAL A 61 -5.25 2.63 -19.43
CA VAL A 61 -4.19 1.87 -18.76
C VAL A 61 -4.49 1.67 -17.27
N MET A 62 -4.91 2.73 -16.58
CA MET A 62 -5.30 2.64 -15.17
C MET A 62 -6.52 1.73 -14.96
N ASP A 63 -7.52 1.81 -15.83
CA ASP A 63 -8.71 0.94 -15.77
C ASP A 63 -8.30 -0.54 -15.96
N MET A 64 -7.34 -0.85 -16.85
CA MET A 64 -6.79 -2.21 -17.02
C MET A 64 -6.02 -2.71 -15.79
N VAL A 65 -5.20 -1.84 -15.18
CA VAL A 65 -4.45 -2.16 -13.94
C VAL A 65 -5.40 -2.47 -12.80
N LEU A 66 -6.47 -1.68 -12.63
CA LEU A 66 -7.48 -1.90 -11.59
C LEU A 66 -8.20 -3.25 -11.76
N VAL A 67 -8.56 -3.63 -12.99
CA VAL A 67 -9.19 -4.92 -13.28
C VAL A 67 -8.23 -6.08 -12.98
N THR A 68 -6.96 -5.95 -13.37
CA THR A 68 -5.95 -6.97 -13.08
C THR A 68 -5.74 -7.13 -11.58
N GLN A 69 -5.59 -6.01 -10.86
CA GLN A 69 -5.41 -6.01 -9.41
C GLN A 69 -6.62 -6.61 -8.69
N TYR A 70 -7.84 -6.33 -9.16
CA TYR A 70 -9.05 -6.95 -8.65
C TYR A 70 -8.95 -8.48 -8.73
N PHE A 71 -8.63 -9.03 -9.92
CA PHE A 71 -8.50 -10.48 -10.10
C PHE A 71 -7.34 -11.10 -9.30
N ASP A 72 -6.19 -10.42 -9.22
CA ASP A 72 -5.07 -10.88 -8.40
C ASP A 72 -5.44 -10.94 -6.92
N THR A 73 -6.16 -9.94 -6.42
CA THR A 73 -6.70 -9.95 -5.06
C THR A 73 -7.71 -11.09 -4.87
N LEU A 74 -8.60 -11.35 -5.84
CA LEU A 74 -9.50 -12.51 -5.76
C LEU A 74 -8.74 -13.83 -5.72
N LYS A 75 -7.69 -13.95 -6.53
CA LYS A 75 -6.82 -15.13 -6.58
C LYS A 75 -6.09 -15.33 -5.26
N GLU A 76 -5.55 -14.28 -4.64
CA GLU A 76 -4.87 -14.34 -3.36
C GLU A 76 -5.82 -14.77 -2.23
N ILE A 77 -7.03 -14.18 -2.20
CA ILE A 77 -8.09 -14.56 -1.27
C ILE A 77 -8.48 -16.04 -1.46
N GLY A 78 -8.66 -16.48 -2.71
CA GLY A 78 -9.02 -17.86 -3.04
C GLY A 78 -7.91 -18.89 -2.81
N ALA A 79 -6.64 -18.48 -2.89
CA ALA A 79 -5.48 -19.32 -2.61
C ALA A 79 -5.25 -19.54 -1.10
N SER A 80 -5.79 -18.67 -0.25
CA SER A 80 -5.73 -18.81 1.20
C SER A 80 -6.62 -19.96 1.68
N SER A 81 -6.00 -21.13 1.87
CA SER A 81 -6.66 -22.42 2.16
C SER A 81 -7.43 -22.47 3.49
N LYS A 82 -7.38 -21.40 4.29
CA LYS A 82 -8.06 -21.28 5.59
C LYS A 82 -9.27 -20.33 5.58
N SER A 83 -9.63 -19.77 4.42
CA SER A 83 -10.73 -18.80 4.27
C SER A 83 -11.86 -19.36 3.39
N ASN A 84 -13.06 -19.50 3.95
CA ASN A 84 -14.28 -19.67 3.14
C ASN A 84 -14.74 -18.28 2.69
N SER A 85 -14.48 -17.94 1.44
CA SER A 85 -14.87 -16.65 0.86
C SER A 85 -16.17 -16.80 0.07
N VAL A 86 -17.23 -16.11 0.50
CA VAL A 86 -18.49 -16.03 -0.24
C VAL A 86 -18.44 -14.81 -1.14
N PHE A 87 -18.27 -15.03 -2.45
CA PHE A 87 -18.45 -13.97 -3.43
C PHE A 87 -19.93 -13.68 -3.60
N VAL A 88 -20.35 -12.47 -3.24
CA VAL A 88 -21.67 -11.94 -3.58
C VAL A 88 -21.50 -11.13 -4.86
N PRO A 89 -21.78 -11.69 -6.05
CA PRO A 89 -21.65 -10.95 -7.29
C PRO A 89 -22.68 -9.82 -7.29
N HIS A 90 -22.21 -8.59 -7.39
CA HIS A 90 -22.99 -7.50 -7.94
C HIS A 90 -22.90 -7.67 -9.48
N GLY A 91 -23.99 -7.47 -10.22
CA GLY A 91 -24.10 -7.85 -11.66
C GLY A 91 -23.08 -7.18 -12.60
N PRO A 92 -23.21 -7.31 -13.93
CA PRO A 92 -22.21 -6.82 -14.90
C PRO A 92 -21.82 -5.33 -14.80
N GLY A 93 -22.62 -4.49 -14.13
CA GLY A 93 -22.30 -3.10 -13.82
C GLY A 93 -21.36 -2.90 -12.61
N ALA A 94 -21.12 -3.94 -11.82
CA ALA A 94 -20.42 -3.89 -10.54
C ALA A 94 -18.98 -3.40 -10.64
N VAL A 95 -18.26 -3.73 -11.70
CA VAL A 95 -16.86 -3.29 -11.86
C VAL A 95 -16.80 -1.78 -12.11
N LYS A 96 -17.75 -1.25 -12.88
CA LYS A 96 -17.90 0.19 -13.11
C LYS A 96 -18.34 0.91 -11.84
N ASP A 97 -19.25 0.30 -11.08
CA ASP A 97 -19.75 0.85 -9.81
C ASP A 97 -18.69 0.81 -8.70
N ILE A 98 -17.89 -0.25 -8.59
CA ILE A 98 -16.76 -0.35 -7.66
C ILE A 98 -15.70 0.71 -8.01
N ALA A 99 -15.34 0.84 -9.30
CA ALA A 99 -14.38 1.86 -9.73
C ALA A 99 -14.88 3.29 -9.47
N SER A 100 -16.19 3.53 -9.57
CA SER A 100 -16.83 4.80 -9.18
C SER A 100 -16.76 5.01 -7.66
N GLN A 101 -17.21 4.04 -6.88
CA GLN A 101 -17.29 4.14 -5.42
C GLN A 101 -15.92 4.33 -4.76
N VAL A 102 -14.88 3.65 -5.25
CA VAL A 102 -13.50 3.86 -4.77
C VAL A 102 -13.00 5.27 -5.07
N ARG A 103 -13.38 5.84 -6.22
CA ARG A 103 -13.00 7.21 -6.60
C ARG A 103 -13.75 8.26 -5.78
N ASP A 104 -15.04 8.05 -5.56
CA ASP A 104 -15.91 8.98 -4.84
C ASP A 104 -15.66 8.97 -3.32
N GLY A 105 -15.21 7.85 -2.75
CA GLY A 105 -14.85 7.77 -1.32
C GLY A 105 -13.49 8.36 -0.95
N LEU A 106 -12.69 8.76 -1.94
CA LEU A 106 -11.34 9.33 -1.77
C LEU A 106 -11.31 10.87 -1.93
N LEU A 107 -12.42 11.48 -2.39
CA LEU A 107 -12.66 12.92 -2.49
C LEU A 107 -13.46 13.42 -1.28
#